data_AF-A0A645HFG0-F1
#
_entry.id   AF-A0A645HFG0-F1
#
_cell.length_a   1.000
_cell.length_b   1.000
_cell.length_c   1.000
_cell.angle_alpha   90.00
_cell.angle_beta   90.00
_cell.angle_gamma   90.00
#
_symmetry.space_group_name_H-M   'P 1'
#
loop_
_entity.id
_entity.type
_entity.pdbx_description
1 polymer ?
#
loop_
_entity_poly.entity_id
_entity_poly.type
_entity_poly.pdbx_seq_one_letter_code
_entity_poly.pdbx_strand_id
1 'polypeptide(L)'
;MIPQYTAASIVSQSKQLCSPASVDSIESSQGQEDHVSMGANAATKCYKVLNNTERVLAIELFNAAQALEYRCNKFNIKTSPVIEKFITDYRKKVNYISDDEVMYVHIHNSVDFIENCEL
;
A
#
# COMPACT_ATOMS: atom_id res chain seq x y z
N MET A 1 9.99 13.84 -1.01
CA MET A 1 8.78 14.51 -1.56
C MET A 1 7.98 13.60 -2.50
N ILE A 2 8.60 13.02 -3.54
CA ILE A 2 7.92 12.22 -4.58
C ILE A 2 7.15 10.97 -4.11
N PRO A 3 7.54 10.24 -3.03
CA PRO A 3 6.78 9.09 -2.56
C PRO A 3 5.32 9.44 -2.19
N GLN A 4 5.10 10.62 -1.60
CA GLN A 4 3.75 11.11 -1.26
C GLN A 4 2.88 11.32 -2.51
N TYR A 5 3.47 11.79 -3.61
CA TYR A 5 2.77 12.04 -4.88
C TYR A 5 2.35 10.71 -5.49
N THR A 6 3.23 9.70 -5.37
CA THR A 6 2.94 8.33 -5.79
C THR A 6 1.78 7.76 -4.98
N ALA A 7 1.82 7.84 -3.65
CA ALA A 7 0.73 7.39 -2.78
C ALA A 7 -0.60 8.10 -3.10
N ALA A 8 -0.57 9.43 -3.28
CA ALA A 8 -1.77 10.20 -3.63
C ALA A 8 -2.36 9.80 -4.99
N SER A 9 -1.52 9.52 -5.99
CA SER A 9 -1.95 9.03 -7.30
C SER A 9 -2.61 7.64 -7.19
N ILE A 10 -2.01 6.72 -6.43
CA ILE A 10 -2.56 5.38 -6.16
C ILE A 10 -3.93 5.48 -5.48
N VAL A 11 -4.08 6.32 -4.46
CA VAL A 11 -5.37 6.56 -3.78
C VAL A 11 -6.40 7.13 -4.76
N SER A 12 -6.01 8.05 -5.64
CA SER A 12 -6.90 8.60 -6.66
C SER A 12 -7.39 7.53 -7.64
N GLN A 13 -6.50 6.62 -8.06
CA GLN A 13 -6.86 5.47 -8.88
C GLN A 13 -7.86 4.55 -8.16
N SER A 14 -7.65 4.27 -6.88
CA SER A 14 -8.55 3.44 -6.07
C SER A 14 -9.97 4.04 -5.99
N LYS A 15 -10.11 5.38 -5.94
CA LYS A 15 -11.45 6.02 -5.96
C LYS A 15 -12.26 5.63 -7.19
N GLN A 16 -11.62 5.54 -8.36
CA GLN A 16 -12.29 5.12 -9.61
C GLN A 16 -12.73 3.64 -9.57
N LEU A 17 -12.04 2.82 -8.77
CA LEU A 17 -12.40 1.42 -8.58
C LEU A 17 -13.52 1.22 -7.55
N CYS A 18 -13.86 2.23 -6.74
CA CYS A 18 -14.84 2.08 -5.65
C CYS A 18 -16.31 2.22 -6.07
N SER A 19 -16.63 2.52 -7.33
CA SER A 19 -18.02 2.43 -7.81
C SER A 19 -18.52 0.99 -7.69
N PRO A 20 -19.68 0.72 -7.05
CA PRO A 20 -20.14 -0.65 -6.86
C PRO A 20 -20.44 -1.31 -8.22
N ALA A 21 -19.90 -2.49 -8.48
CA ALA A 21 -20.23 -3.23 -9.71
C ALA A 21 -21.65 -3.85 -9.63
N SER A 22 -22.14 -4.12 -8.42
CA SER A 22 -23.41 -4.79 -8.16
C SER A 22 -24.66 -3.93 -8.34
N VAL A 23 -24.52 -2.65 -8.68
CA VAL A 23 -25.66 -1.79 -9.02
C VAL A 23 -26.03 -1.87 -10.51
N ASP A 24 -25.27 -2.65 -11.27
CA ASP A 24 -25.50 -2.91 -12.69
C ASP A 24 -26.03 -4.33 -12.91
N SER A 25 -26.90 -4.48 -13.90
CA SER A 25 -27.44 -5.75 -14.35
C SER A 25 -27.78 -5.66 -15.84
N ILE A 26 -27.34 -6.65 -16.61
CA ILE A 26 -27.63 -6.76 -18.03
C ILE A 26 -28.34 -8.10 -18.23
N GLU A 27 -29.56 -8.03 -18.76
CA GLU A 27 -30.36 -9.21 -19.08
C GLU A 27 -29.60 -10.14 -20.02
N SER A 28 -29.67 -11.43 -19.70
CA SER A 28 -29.19 -12.50 -20.56
C SER A 28 -30.35 -13.46 -20.88
N SER A 29 -30.21 -14.20 -21.98
CA SER A 29 -31.09 -15.34 -22.27
C SER A 29 -32.58 -14.99 -22.40
N GLN A 30 -32.91 -13.84 -23.01
CA GLN A 30 -34.29 -13.42 -23.33
C GLN A 30 -35.22 -13.42 -22.10
N GLY A 31 -34.75 -12.83 -21.00
CA GLY A 31 -35.51 -12.63 -19.76
C GLY A 31 -35.48 -13.82 -18.80
N GLN A 32 -34.73 -14.88 -19.08
CA GLN A 32 -34.51 -15.97 -18.12
C GLN A 32 -33.53 -15.58 -17.02
N GLU A 33 -32.48 -14.84 -17.39
CA GLU A 33 -31.51 -14.24 -16.47
C GLU A 33 -31.67 -12.72 -16.50
N ASP A 34 -32.81 -12.24 -16.01
CA ASP A 34 -33.23 -10.84 -16.03
C ASP A 34 -32.56 -9.98 -14.95
N HIS A 35 -31.93 -10.61 -13.95
CA HIS A 35 -31.14 -9.93 -12.92
C HIS A 35 -29.87 -10.70 -12.56
N VAL A 36 -28.72 -10.03 -12.64
CA VAL A 36 -27.41 -10.61 -12.29
C VAL A 36 -26.61 -9.67 -11.39
N SER A 37 -25.58 -10.20 -10.71
CA SER A 37 -24.86 -9.48 -9.65
C SER A 37 -23.62 -8.71 -10.10
N MET A 38 -23.12 -8.98 -11.32
CA MET A 38 -21.81 -8.52 -11.79
C MET A 38 -20.65 -8.81 -10.81
N GLY A 39 -20.78 -9.87 -9.99
CA GLY A 39 -19.88 -10.15 -8.86
C GLY A 39 -18.42 -10.39 -9.23
N ALA A 40 -18.13 -10.94 -10.41
CA ALA A 40 -16.76 -11.13 -10.88
C ALA A 40 -16.02 -9.79 -11.08
N ASN A 41 -16.74 -8.76 -11.58
CA ASN A 41 -16.19 -7.41 -11.70
C ASN A 41 -15.96 -6.79 -10.32
N ALA A 42 -16.85 -7.02 -9.35
CA ALA A 42 -16.64 -6.57 -7.98
C ALA A 42 -15.36 -7.18 -7.37
N ALA A 43 -15.17 -8.49 -7.51
CA ALA A 43 -14.01 -9.20 -6.95
C ALA A 43 -12.67 -8.71 -7.55
N THR A 44 -12.60 -8.59 -8.87
CA THR A 44 -11.36 -8.14 -9.55
C THR A 44 -11.01 -6.68 -9.25
N LYS A 45 -12.02 -5.80 -9.10
CA LYS A 45 -11.82 -4.42 -8.65
C LYS A 45 -11.32 -4.36 -7.20
N CYS A 46 -11.92 -5.16 -6.31
CA CYS A 46 -11.49 -5.25 -4.91
C CYS A 46 -10.02 -5.67 -4.79
N TYR A 47 -9.60 -6.71 -5.53
CA TYR A 47 -8.22 -7.16 -5.55
C TYR A 47 -7.23 -6.06 -5.97
N LYS A 48 -7.58 -5.26 -6.98
CA LYS A 48 -6.75 -4.10 -7.38
C LYS A 48 -6.65 -3.03 -6.29
N VAL A 49 -7.74 -2.77 -5.57
CA VAL A 49 -7.75 -1.82 -4.44
C VAL A 49 -6.89 -2.33 -3.28
N LEU A 50 -6.90 -3.64 -3.01
CA LEU A 50 -6.04 -4.27 -2.01
C LEU A 50 -4.55 -4.04 -2.34
N ASN A 51 -4.12 -4.40 -3.56
CA ASN A 51 -2.73 -4.20 -4.00
C ASN A 51 -2.30 -2.72 -3.95
N ASN A 52 -3.22 -1.81 -4.29
CA ASN A 52 -2.99 -0.37 -4.17
C ASN A 52 -2.82 0.06 -2.71
N THR A 53 -3.60 -0.52 -1.79
CA THR A 53 -3.53 -0.23 -0.36
C THR A 53 -2.22 -0.70 0.25
N GLU A 54 -1.79 -1.92 -0.07
CA GLU A 54 -0.48 -2.45 0.34
C GLU A 54 0.66 -1.54 -0.09
N ARG A 55 0.60 -1.02 -1.32
CA ARG A 55 1.61 -0.09 -1.84
C ARG A 55 1.59 1.28 -1.16
N VAL A 56 0.42 1.77 -0.73
CA VAL A 56 0.32 2.99 0.08
C VAL A 56 0.93 2.76 1.46
N LEU A 57 0.63 1.64 2.11
CA LEU A 57 1.21 1.27 3.41
C LEU A 57 2.72 1.08 3.34
N ALA A 58 3.24 0.53 2.23
CA ALA A 58 4.68 0.42 1.98
C ALA A 58 5.36 1.78 1.92
N ILE A 59 4.74 2.74 1.23
CA ILE A 59 5.23 4.13 1.18
C ILE A 59 5.15 4.79 2.56
N GLU A 60 4.08 4.53 3.32
CA GLU A 60 3.95 5.04 4.69
C GLU A 60 5.07 4.51 5.59
N LEU A 61 5.29 3.19 5.60
CA LEU A 61 6.36 2.54 6.37
C LEU A 61 7.73 3.10 5.99
N PHE A 62 8.01 3.22 4.69
CA PHE A 62 9.26 3.78 4.19
C PHE A 62 9.55 5.18 4.75
N ASN A 63 8.55 6.07 4.72
CA ASN A 63 8.71 7.41 5.28
C ASN A 63 8.75 7.41 6.81
N ALA A 64 7.96 6.55 7.47
CA ALA A 64 7.90 6.44 8.92
C ALA A 64 9.22 5.94 9.52
N ALA A 65 9.85 4.94 8.90
CA ALA A 65 11.17 4.43 9.30
C ALA A 65 12.22 5.54 9.26
N GLN A 66 12.25 6.32 8.17
CA GLN A 66 13.16 7.44 8.02
C GLN A 66 12.90 8.54 9.07
N ALA A 67 11.64 8.91 9.27
CA ALA A 67 11.24 9.93 10.24
C ALA A 67 11.57 9.52 11.69
N LEU A 68 11.37 8.25 12.02
CA LEU A 68 11.69 7.70 13.34
C LEU A 68 13.19 7.81 13.61
N GLU A 69 14.04 7.40 12.68
CA GLU A 69 15.49 7.48 12.85
C GLU A 69 15.99 8.93 12.99
N TYR A 70 15.45 9.87 12.20
CA TYR A 70 15.76 11.29 12.40
C TYR A 70 15.42 11.76 13.81
N ARG A 71 14.26 11.34 14.35
CA ARG A 71 13.82 11.71 15.70
C ARG A 71 14.69 11.06 16.77
N CYS A 72 14.93 9.76 16.67
CA CYS A 72 15.75 9.00 17.61
C CYS A 72 17.18 9.55 17.68
N ASN A 73 17.80 9.82 16.52
CA ASN A 73 19.15 10.39 16.43
C ASN A 73 19.21 11.81 17.00
N LYS A 74 18.24 12.67 16.67
CA LYS A 74 18.24 14.07 17.13
C LYS A 74 18.10 14.21 18.64
N PHE A 75 17.28 13.36 19.27
CA PHE A 75 16.97 13.48 20.69
C PHE A 75 17.65 12.42 21.57
N ASN A 76 18.44 11.53 20.98
CA ASN A 76 19.06 10.38 21.65
C ASN A 76 18.04 9.54 22.43
N ILE A 77 16.91 9.21 21.79
CA ILE A 77 15.82 8.41 22.35
C ILE A 77 15.61 7.11 21.57
N LYS A 78 14.98 6.13 22.20
CA LYS A 78 14.53 4.88 21.56
C LYS A 78 13.00 4.81 21.56
N THR A 79 12.44 4.12 20.59
CA THR A 79 11.02 3.78 20.57
C THR A 79 10.75 2.50 21.34
N SER A 80 9.51 1.99 21.32
CA SER A 80 9.15 0.76 22.01
C SER A 80 9.92 -0.45 21.45
N PRO A 81 10.23 -1.47 22.26
CA PRO A 81 11.02 -2.62 21.82
C PRO A 81 10.46 -3.36 20.60
N VAL A 82 9.13 -3.39 20.45
CA VAL A 82 8.47 -4.02 19.31
C VAL A 82 8.75 -3.25 18.02
N ILE A 83 8.65 -1.92 18.05
CA ILE A 83 8.91 -1.08 16.87
C ILE A 83 10.41 -1.05 16.55
N GLU A 84 11.29 -1.02 17.57
CA GLU A 84 12.74 -1.15 17.36
C GLU A 84 13.08 -2.44 16.60
N LYS A 85 12.52 -3.58 17.02
CA LYS A 85 12.71 -4.86 16.34
C LYS A 85 12.19 -4.81 14.90
N PHE A 86 10.95 -4.33 14.72
CA PHE A 86 10.31 -4.25 13.41
C PHE A 86 11.11 -3.39 12.42
N ILE A 87 11.56 -2.21 12.85
CA ILE A 87 12.38 -1.32 12.02
C ILE A 87 13.76 -1.92 11.76
N THR A 88 14.36 -2.59 12.74
CA THR A 88 15.64 -3.31 12.54
C THR A 88 15.50 -4.38 11.46
N ASP A 89 14.40 -5.13 11.45
CA ASP A 89 14.12 -6.14 10.43
C ASP A 89 13.84 -5.50 9.06
N TYR A 90 13.08 -4.40 9.02
CA TYR A 90 12.83 -3.62 7.81
C TYR A 90 14.12 -3.08 7.18
N ARG A 91 15.07 -2.60 7.99
CA ARG A 91 16.36 -2.07 7.53
C ARG A 91 17.30 -3.11 6.92
N LYS A 92 17.02 -4.41 7.08
CA LYS A 92 17.71 -5.47 6.32
C LYS A 92 17.33 -5.48 4.84
N LYS A 93 16.20 -4.84 4.47
CA LYS A 93 15.65 -4.82 3.10
C LYS A 93 15.66 -3.42 2.49
N VAL A 94 15.46 -2.38 3.29
CA VAL A 94 15.39 -0.99 2.83
C VAL A 94 16.38 -0.14 3.61
N ASN A 95 17.42 0.32 2.93
CA ASN A 95 18.50 1.09 3.55
C ASN A 95 18.01 2.47 4.03
N TYR A 96 18.73 3.02 5.02
CA TYR A 96 18.59 4.42 5.40
C TYR A 96 19.06 5.33 4.26
N ILE A 97 18.29 6.38 3.99
CA ILE A 97 18.59 7.33 2.93
C ILE A 97 19.30 8.56 3.51
N SER A 98 20.58 8.74 3.19
CA SER A 98 21.33 9.93 3.59
C SER A 98 21.20 11.09 2.59
N ASP A 99 21.19 10.75 1.30
CA ASP A 99 21.19 11.68 0.17
C ASP A 99 20.14 11.25 -0.85
N ASP A 100 19.77 12.17 -1.75
CA ASP A 100 18.76 11.87 -2.76
C ASP A 100 19.21 10.71 -3.68
N GLU A 101 18.36 9.70 -3.77
CA GLU A 101 18.56 8.52 -4.59
C GLU A 101 17.25 8.07 -5.27
N VAL A 102 17.36 7.04 -6.10
CA VAL A 102 16.23 6.48 -6.83
C VAL A 102 15.30 5.71 -5.88
N MET A 103 14.14 6.31 -5.56
CA MET A 103 13.26 5.79 -4.51
C MET A 103 12.35 4.61 -4.92
N TYR A 104 12.11 4.37 -6.21
CA TYR A 104 11.15 3.31 -6.61
C TYR A 104 11.63 1.92 -6.20
N VAL A 105 12.95 1.68 -6.17
CA VAL A 105 13.56 0.42 -5.70
C VAL A 105 13.24 0.19 -4.23
N HIS A 106 13.41 1.22 -3.39
CA HIS A 106 13.07 1.17 -1.96
C HIS A 106 11.58 0.97 -1.72
N ILE A 107 10.72 1.60 -2.53
CA ILE A 107 9.27 1.40 -2.46
C ILE A 107 8.91 -0.06 -2.80
N HIS A 108 9.52 -0.66 -3.83
CA HIS A 108 9.29 -2.07 -4.16
C HIS A 108 9.75 -3.00 -3.03
N ASN A 109 10.97 -2.80 -2.52
CA ASN A 109 11.46 -3.58 -1.38
C ASN A 109 10.57 -3.42 -0.13
N SER A 110 9.91 -2.26 0.03
CA SER A 110 8.96 -2.03 1.12
C SER A 110 7.65 -2.78 0.92
N VAL A 111 7.17 -2.89 -0.32
CA VAL A 111 6.01 -3.74 -0.65
C VAL A 111 6.35 -5.19 -0.37
N ASP A 112 7.48 -5.68 -0.90
CA ASP A 112 7.94 -7.05 -0.66
C ASP A 112 8.11 -7.34 0.84
N PHE A 113 8.57 -6.36 1.63
CA PHE A 113 8.67 -6.52 3.07
C PHE A 113 7.30 -6.68 3.72
N ILE A 114 6.31 -5.84 3.39
CA ILE A 114 4.96 -5.93 3.98
C ILE A 114 4.25 -7.23 3.61
N GLU A 115 4.41 -7.70 2.37
CA GLU A 115 3.79 -8.95 1.92
C GLU A 115 4.34 -10.20 2.66
N ASN A 116 5.57 -10.10 3.19
CA ASN A 116 6.27 -11.24 3.79
C ASN A 116 6.63 -11.04 5.27
N CYS A 117 6.24 -9.92 5.89
CA CYS A 117 6.56 -9.67 7.28
C CYS A 117 5.63 -10.46 8.21
N GLU A 118 6.21 -11.10 9.21
CA GLU A 118 5.47 -11.65 10.35
C GLU A 118 5.39 -10.57 11.44
N LEU A 119 4.18 -10.31 11.94
CA LEU A 119 3.93 -9.34 13.02
C LEU A 119 4.23 -9.92 14.41
#